data_AF-A0AAU8WAB2-F1
#
_entry.id   AF-A0AAU8WAB2-F1
#
_cell.length_a   1.000
_cell.length_b   1.000
_cell.length_c   1.000
_cell.angle_alpha   90.00
_cell.angle_beta   90.00
_cell.angle_gamma   90.00
#
_symmetry.space_group_name_H-M   'P 1'
#
loop_
_entity.id
_entity.type
_entity.pdbx_description
1 polymer ?
#
loop_
_entity_poly.entity_id
_entity_poly.type
_entity_poly.pdbx_seq_one_letter_code
_entity_poly.pdbx_strand_id
1 'polypeptide(L)'
;MIVTTTPNIEGKRIVRYCGVIAGEAILGANIFKDLFAGLRDIVGGRSGTYERELEKARAIALEELQQHAAALGANAVVGIDLDYETFGKANGMLMVSISGTAVVVE
;
A
#
# COMPACT_ATOMS: atom_id res chain seq x y z
N MET A 1 -5.93 -6.31 12.39
CA MET A 1 -5.76 -4.89 12.81
C MET A 1 -6.74 -4.04 12.03
N ILE A 2 -7.39 -3.03 12.61
CA ILE A 2 -8.25 -2.13 11.81
C ILE A 2 -7.33 -1.19 11.03
N VAL A 3 -7.56 -1.08 9.72
CA VAL A 3 -6.82 -0.19 8.82
C VAL A 3 -7.84 0.62 8.03
N THR A 4 -7.67 1.94 7.95
CA THR A 4 -8.63 2.80 7.24
C THR A 4 -7.97 4.04 6.66
N THR A 5 -8.48 4.49 5.52
CA THR A 5 -8.12 5.77 4.89
C THR A 5 -8.78 6.95 5.61
N THR A 6 -9.81 6.72 6.43
CA THR A 6 -10.43 7.76 7.26
C THR A 6 -9.53 8.17 8.42
N PRO A 7 -9.59 9.43 8.88
CA PRO A 7 -8.77 9.88 10.02
C PRO A 7 -9.23 9.31 11.36
N ASN A 8 -10.46 8.78 11.44
CA ASN A 8 -11.07 8.23 12.65
C ASN A 8 -11.81 6.93 12.35
N ILE A 9 -12.10 6.15 13.40
CA ILE A 9 -12.92 4.92 13.33
C ILE A 9 -14.22 5.18 14.10
N GLU A 10 -15.37 5.05 13.43
CA GLU A 10 -16.67 5.25 14.06
C GLU A 10 -16.89 4.26 15.21
N GLY A 11 -17.45 4.77 16.32
CA GLY A 11 -17.69 3.96 17.53
C GLY A 11 -16.42 3.59 18.31
N LYS A 12 -15.24 4.10 17.92
CA LYS A 12 -13.98 3.89 18.64
C LYS A 12 -13.29 5.21 18.97
N ARG A 13 -12.63 5.26 20.13
CA ARG A 13 -11.85 6.43 20.56
C ARG A 13 -10.35 6.15 20.40
N ILE A 14 -9.62 7.04 19.73
CA ILE A 14 -8.15 7.00 19.74
C ILE A 14 -7.66 7.45 21.12
N VAL A 15 -6.94 6.57 21.82
CA VAL A 15 -6.38 6.82 23.16
C VAL A 15 -4.88 7.06 23.13
N ARG A 16 -4.20 6.71 22.03
CA ARG A 16 -2.76 6.95 21.84
C ARG A 16 -2.40 7.01 20.36
N TYR A 17 -1.58 7.98 20.00
CA TYR A 17 -0.91 8.05 18.70
C TYR A 17 0.50 7.47 18.85
N CYS A 18 0.82 6.46 18.06
CA CYS A 18 2.08 5.73 18.10
C CYS A 18 3.11 6.24 17.08
N GLY A 19 2.71 7.13 16.17
CA GLY A 19 3.57 7.76 15.17
C GLY A 19 3.15 7.46 13.74
N VAL A 20 3.82 8.11 12.80
CA VAL A 20 3.67 7.85 11.36
C VAL A 20 4.46 6.60 11.01
N ILE A 21 3.87 5.77 10.15
CA ILE A 21 4.47 4.54 9.64
C ILE A 21 4.24 4.43 8.14
N ALA A 22 5.09 3.64 7.48
CA ALA A 22 4.94 3.28 6.08
C ALA A 22 5.23 1.79 5.87
N GLY A 23 4.77 1.26 4.74
CA GLY A 23 5.16 -0.03 4.19
C GLY A 23 5.22 0.07 2.67
N GLU A 24 6.17 -0.61 2.05
CA GLU A 24 6.47 -0.45 0.63
C GLU A 24 6.63 -1.80 -0.10
N ALA A 25 6.27 -1.81 -1.39
CA ALA A 25 6.52 -2.94 -2.26
C ALA A 25 6.99 -2.47 -3.63
N ILE A 26 8.10 -3.02 -4.11
CA ILE A 26 8.69 -2.66 -5.41
C ILE A 26 8.46 -3.79 -6.41
N LEU A 27 7.77 -3.49 -7.51
CA LEU A 27 7.69 -4.35 -8.69
C LEU A 27 8.89 -4.09 -9.60
N GLY A 28 9.68 -5.13 -9.81
CA GLY A 28 10.91 -5.07 -10.60
C GLY A 28 10.70 -4.90 -12.11
N ALA A 29 11.80 -4.57 -12.81
CA ALA A 29 11.74 -4.11 -14.19
C ALA A 29 11.25 -5.10 -15.23
N ASN A 30 11.46 -6.39 -15.01
CA ASN A 30 10.93 -7.41 -15.92
C ASN A 30 9.41 -7.51 -15.81
N ILE A 31 8.87 -7.49 -14.58
CA ILE A 31 7.42 -7.52 -14.33
C ILE A 31 6.79 -6.27 -14.92
N PHE A 32 7.30 -5.08 -14.61
CA PHE A 32 6.75 -3.83 -15.13
C PHE A 32 6.78 -3.74 -16.66
N LYS A 33 7.87 -4.19 -17.30
CA LYS A 33 7.97 -4.22 -18.77
C LYS A 33 6.93 -5.15 -19.40
N ASP A 34 6.72 -6.33 -18.82
CA ASP A 34 5.71 -7.29 -19.30
C ASP A 34 4.29 -6.73 -19.14
N LEU A 35 4.05 -5.99 -18.06
CA LEU A 35 2.80 -5.27 -17.81
C LEU A 35 2.53 -4.17 -18.84
N PHE A 36 3.55 -3.36 -19.19
CA PHE A 36 3.45 -2.30 -20.20
C PHE A 36 3.39 -2.84 -21.64
N ALA A 37 4.05 -3.97 -21.92
CA ALA A 37 3.95 -4.63 -23.23
C ALA A 37 2.54 -5.15 -23.50
N GLY A 38 1.85 -5.67 -22.47
CA GLY A 38 0.46 -6.14 -22.57
C GLY A 38 -0.60 -5.04 -22.59
N LEU A 39 -0.27 -3.81 -22.16
CA LEU A 39 -1.17 -2.65 -22.16
C LEU A 39 -1.42 -2.07 -23.56
N ARG A 40 -0.55 -2.35 -24.54
CA ARG A 40 -0.68 -1.82 -25.90
C ARG A 40 -1.91 -2.35 -26.64
N ASP A 41 -2.47 -3.48 -26.20
CA ASP A 41 -3.60 -4.16 -26.82
C ASP A 41 -4.92 -4.07 -26.02
N ILE A 42 -4.92 -3.46 -24.82
CA ILE A 42 -6.09 -3.45 -23.92
C ILE A 42 -6.50 -2.01 -23.60
N VAL A 43 -7.36 -1.47 -24.46
CA VAL A 43 -8.17 -0.29 -24.14
C VAL A 43 -9.28 -0.72 -23.18
N GLY A 44 -9.14 -0.40 -21.89
CA GLY A 44 -10.29 -0.21 -21.00
C GLY A 44 -10.93 -1.43 -20.31
N GLY A 45 -10.25 -2.56 -20.12
CA GLY A 45 -10.85 -3.69 -19.39
C GLY A 45 -9.84 -4.63 -18.76
N ARG A 46 -9.61 -4.47 -17.44
CA ARG A 46 -9.02 -5.44 -16.50
C ARG A 46 -8.04 -6.45 -17.12
N SER A 47 -6.78 -6.04 -17.30
CA SER A 47 -5.68 -6.96 -17.58
C SER A 47 -5.45 -7.82 -16.32
N GLY A 48 -5.94 -9.07 -16.34
CA GLY A 48 -5.92 -9.94 -15.17
C GLY A 48 -4.52 -10.25 -14.61
N THR A 49 -3.45 -10.04 -15.37
CA THR A 49 -2.07 -10.18 -14.89
C THR A 49 -1.56 -8.90 -14.21
N TYR A 50 -1.86 -7.72 -14.75
CA TYR A 50 -1.51 -6.43 -14.13
C TYR A 50 -2.17 -6.23 -12.78
N GLU A 51 -3.48 -6.47 -12.72
CA GLU A 51 -4.24 -6.29 -11.48
C GLU A 51 -3.72 -7.18 -10.36
N ARG A 52 -3.33 -8.43 -10.68
CA ARG A 52 -2.79 -9.39 -9.71
C ARG A 52 -1.45 -8.95 -9.14
N GLU A 53 -0.54 -8.46 -9.98
CA GLU A 53 0.76 -8.00 -9.50
C GLU A 53 0.63 -6.74 -8.64
N LEU A 54 -0.24 -5.79 -9.02
CA LEU A 54 -0.54 -4.63 -8.18
C LEU A 54 -1.23 -5.01 -6.86
N GLU A 55 -2.18 -5.95 -6.90
CA GLU A 55 -2.85 -6.47 -5.71
C GLU A 55 -1.86 -7.12 -4.75
N LYS A 56 -0.94 -7.93 -5.29
CA LYS A 56 0.14 -8.55 -4.52
C LYS A 56 1.06 -7.49 -3.89
N ALA A 57 1.46 -6.48 -4.65
CA ALA A 57 2.29 -5.39 -4.12
C ALA A 57 1.58 -4.62 -3.01
N ARG A 58 0.30 -4.28 -3.17
CA ARG A 58 -0.51 -3.66 -2.11
C ARG A 58 -0.59 -4.55 -0.87
N ALA A 59 -0.79 -5.86 -1.04
CA ALA A 59 -0.89 -6.79 0.07
C ALA A 59 0.42 -6.84 0.88
N ILE A 60 1.57 -6.88 0.20
CA ILE A 60 2.89 -6.86 0.84
C ILE A 60 3.10 -5.54 1.61
N ALA A 61 2.83 -4.39 0.98
CA ALA A 61 2.97 -3.08 1.63
C ALA A 61 2.03 -2.93 2.84
N LEU A 62 0.79 -3.41 2.75
CA LEU A 62 -0.16 -3.41 3.86
C LEU A 62 0.25 -4.34 5.00
N GLU A 63 0.87 -5.48 4.69
CA GLU A 63 1.38 -6.41 5.69
C GLU A 63 2.53 -5.78 6.46
N GLU A 64 3.51 -5.19 5.77
CA GLU A 64 4.63 -4.48 6.38
C GLU A 64 4.16 -3.30 7.25
N LEU A 65 3.23 -2.48 6.76
CA LEU A 65 2.60 -1.39 7.53
C LEU A 65 1.98 -1.90 8.84
N GLN A 66 1.24 -3.02 8.79
CA GLN A 66 0.62 -3.61 9.97
C GLN A 66 1.65 -4.18 10.94
N GLN A 67 2.75 -4.77 10.45
CA GLN A 67 3.85 -5.24 11.28
C GLN A 67 4.53 -4.06 12.00
N HIS A 68 4.78 -2.94 11.31
CA HIS A 68 5.31 -1.72 11.92
C HIS A 68 4.36 -1.16 13.00
N ALA A 69 3.06 -1.10 12.71
CA ALA A 69 2.06 -0.68 13.69
C ALA A 69 2.07 -1.58 14.94
N ALA A 70 2.12 -2.91 14.75
CA ALA A 70 2.13 -3.88 15.84
C ALA A 70 3.41 -3.74 16.69
N ALA A 71 4.56 -3.51 16.06
CA ALA A 71 5.84 -3.29 16.76
C ALA A 71 5.81 -2.04 17.65
N LEU A 72 5.02 -1.02 17.29
CA LEU A 72 4.80 0.18 18.11
C LEU A 72 3.69 0.01 19.16
N GLY A 73 3.09 -1.17 19.26
CA GLY A 73 1.99 -1.47 20.18
C GLY A 73 0.69 -0.78 19.79
N ALA A 74 0.50 -0.45 18.52
CA ALA A 74 -0.77 0.02 17.97
C ALA A 74 -1.72 -1.16 17.69
N ASN A 75 -3.02 -0.91 17.71
CA ASN A 75 -4.06 -1.89 17.35
C ASN A 75 -4.91 -1.45 16.14
N ALA A 76 -4.63 -0.26 15.59
CA ALA A 76 -5.19 0.23 14.35
C ALA A 76 -4.22 1.18 13.61
N VAL A 77 -4.47 1.40 12.31
CA VAL A 77 -3.83 2.43 11.49
C VAL A 77 -4.94 3.27 10.83
N VAL A 78 -4.85 4.59 10.97
CA VAL A 78 -5.82 5.56 10.44
C VAL A 78 -5.14 6.53 9.47
N GLY A 79 -5.94 7.20 8.65
CA GLY A 79 -5.47 8.18 7.69
C GLY A 79 -4.50 7.58 6.68
N ILE A 80 -4.78 6.35 6.25
CA ILE A 80 -3.95 5.67 5.26
C ILE A 80 -4.00 6.42 3.91
N ASP A 81 -2.83 6.61 3.31
CA ASP A 81 -2.66 7.06 1.94
C ASP A 81 -1.91 6.01 1.12
N LEU A 82 -2.22 5.89 -0.17
CA LEU A 82 -1.62 4.91 -1.09
C LEU A 82 -1.09 5.60 -2.34
N ASP A 83 0.21 5.52 -2.54
CA ASP A 83 0.90 6.11 -3.68
C ASP A 83 1.53 5.04 -4.58
N TYR A 84 1.50 5.33 -5.89
CA TYR A 84 2.17 4.54 -6.91
C TYR A 84 3.21 5.40 -7.61
N GLU A 85 4.48 5.02 -7.49
CA GLU A 85 5.58 5.79 -8.06
C GLU A 85 6.38 4.95 -9.03
N THR A 86 6.65 5.48 -10.22
CA THR A 86 7.54 4.84 -11.19
C THR A 86 8.94 5.43 -11.09
N PHE A 87 9.99 4.60 -11.04
CA PHE A 87 11.38 5.06 -10.94
C PHE A 87 12.36 4.14 -11.68
N GLY A 88 13.58 4.64 -11.89
CA GLY A 88 14.63 4.01 -12.70
C GLY A 88 14.83 4.67 -14.07
N LYS A 89 16.00 4.45 -14.70
CA LYS A 89 16.45 5.14 -15.94
C LYS A 89 15.48 5.09 -17.14
N ALA A 90 14.48 4.22 -17.11
CA ALA A 90 13.46 4.09 -18.14
C ALA A 90 12.04 3.90 -17.56
N ASN A 91 11.78 4.43 -16.35
CA ASN A 91 10.55 4.14 -15.58
C ASN A 91 10.32 2.64 -15.45
N GLY A 92 11.39 1.87 -15.26
CA GLY A 92 11.33 0.42 -15.32
C GLY A 92 10.71 -0.20 -14.09
N MET A 93 10.60 0.48 -12.96
CA MET A 93 10.08 -0.10 -11.72
C MET A 93 8.88 0.68 -11.24
N LEU A 94 8.01 0.00 -10.49
CA LEU A 94 6.85 0.59 -9.83
C LEU A 94 6.92 0.30 -8.33
N MET A 95 6.86 1.33 -7.50
CA MET A 95 6.73 1.21 -6.05
C MET A 95 5.28 1.50 -5.69
N VAL A 96 4.77 0.65 -4.80
CA VAL A 96 3.54 0.89 -4.04
C VAL A 96 4.00 1.31 -2.65
N SER A 97 3.69 2.53 -2.26
CA SER A 97 3.93 3.05 -0.91
C SER A 97 2.60 3.23 -0.21
N ILE A 98 2.52 2.78 1.04
CA ILE A 98 1.34 2.95 1.88
C ILE A 98 1.81 3.59 3.17
N SER A 99 1.27 4.76 3.48
CA SER A 99 1.60 5.48 4.72
C SER A 99 0.35 5.67 5.58
N GLY A 100 0.54 5.90 6.87
CA GLY A 100 -0.57 6.18 7.78
C GLY A 100 -0.11 6.45 9.21
N THR A 101 -1.06 6.62 10.12
CA THR A 101 -0.77 6.86 11.55
C THR A 101 -1.16 5.65 12.38
N ALA A 102 -0.17 5.06 13.06
CA ALA A 102 -0.39 3.96 14.00
C ALA A 102 -1.04 4.51 15.28
N VAL A 103 -2.13 3.87 15.73
CA VAL A 103 -2.91 4.32 16.90
C VAL A 103 -3.36 3.16 17.78
N VAL A 104 -3.60 3.45 19.06
CA VAL A 104 -4.38 2.58 19.95
C VAL A 104 -5.79 3.14 20.05
N VAL A 105 -6.77 2.29 19.77
CA VAL A 105 -8.21 2.59 19.89
C VAL A 105 -8.91 1.64 20.86
N GLU A 106 -9.94 2.15 21.52
CA GLU A 106 -10.92 1.38 22.30
C GLU A 106 -12.32 1.49 21.66
#